data_AF-A0A939HGK8-F1
#
_entry.id   AF-A0A939HGK8-F1
#
_cell.length_a   1.000
_cell.length_b   1.000
_cell.length_c   1.000
_cell.angle_alpha   90.00
_cell.angle_beta   90.00
_cell.angle_gamma   90.00
#
_symmetry.space_group_name_H-M   'P 1'
#
loop_
_entity.id
_entity.type
_entity.pdbx_description
1 polymer ?
#
loop_
_entity_poly.entity_id
_entity_poly.type
_entity_poly.pdbx_seq_one_letter_code
_entity_poly.pdbx_strand_id
1 'polypeptide(L)'
;MGAVPELDTPGILTWTSRDNRNNRIRFLVPVEVYPPGSSAPVPPPEDFVGYIRGLADHGGVYTDQSSLRMDGVEAVIMTATTPAPMDGALGCPAKGVDRTEECFGLQPDLTLRLAAMKVNGKPLLAWARFDNAFPDQAFLSSFDDMLKTVDFGGAPATPAPGYYGYGITSGR
;
A
#
# COMPACT_ATOMS: atom_id res chain seq x y z
N MET A 1 -10.34 16.81 11.01
CA MET A 1 -9.52 15.66 10.56
C MET A 1 -8.74 15.15 11.76
N GLY A 2 -8.85 13.86 12.11
CA GLY A 2 -8.11 13.31 13.25
C GLY A 2 -8.44 11.84 13.47
N ALA A 3 -8.02 10.95 12.59
CA ALA A 3 -8.04 9.52 12.91
C ALA A 3 -6.98 9.23 13.98
N VAL A 4 -7.34 8.47 15.01
CA VAL A 4 -6.42 8.00 16.07
C VAL A 4 -5.98 6.58 15.67
N PRO A 5 -4.68 6.24 15.71
CA PRO A 5 -4.25 4.90 15.37
C PRO A 5 -4.55 3.90 16.49
N GLU A 6 -5.20 2.80 16.16
CA GLU A 6 -5.69 1.80 17.12
C GLU A 6 -4.82 0.52 17.13
N LEU A 7 -3.88 0.37 16.18
CA LEU A 7 -3.12 -0.87 15.94
C LEU A 7 -1.79 -0.62 15.19
N ASP A 8 -1.12 0.49 15.51
CA ASP A 8 0.14 0.82 14.85
C ASP A 8 1.28 -0.05 15.37
N THR A 9 1.89 -0.81 14.46
CA THR A 9 3.13 -1.55 14.70
C THR A 9 4.14 -1.17 13.61
N PRO A 10 5.42 -1.55 13.72
CA PRO A 10 6.40 -1.25 12.67
C PRO A 10 6.02 -1.78 11.27
N GLY A 11 5.19 -2.83 11.21
CA GLY A 11 4.75 -3.44 9.95
C GLY A 11 3.43 -2.89 9.41
N ILE A 12 2.62 -2.22 10.23
CA ILE A 12 1.31 -1.72 9.81
C ILE A 12 0.90 -0.42 10.51
N LEU A 13 0.39 0.52 9.73
CA LEU A 13 -0.29 1.72 10.21
C LEU A 13 -1.77 1.65 9.85
N THR A 14 -2.65 2.04 10.76
CA THR A 14 -4.11 2.04 10.54
C THR A 14 -4.77 3.34 10.96
N TRP A 15 -5.51 3.96 10.04
CA TRP A 15 -6.40 5.08 10.31
C TRP A 15 -7.86 4.63 10.14
N THR A 16 -8.66 4.80 11.19
CA THR A 16 -10.10 4.51 11.16
C THR A 16 -10.89 5.81 11.01
N SER A 17 -11.85 5.84 10.08
CA SER A 17 -12.76 6.98 9.97
C SER A 17 -13.62 7.11 11.22
N ARG A 18 -13.80 8.34 11.70
CA ARG A 18 -14.66 8.62 12.86
C ARG A 18 -16.15 8.42 12.55
N ASP A 19 -16.53 8.68 11.30
CA ASP A 19 -17.93 8.73 10.87
C ASP A 19 -18.44 7.34 10.43
N ASN A 20 -17.52 6.46 10.01
CA ASN A 20 -17.84 5.09 9.61
C ASN A 20 -16.69 4.15 9.99
N ARG A 21 -16.92 3.25 10.96
CA ARG A 21 -15.90 2.30 11.44
C ARG A 21 -15.48 1.25 10.41
N ASN A 22 -16.29 1.04 9.37
CA ASN A 22 -15.94 0.16 8.25
C ASN A 22 -14.88 0.82 7.36
N ASN A 23 -14.95 2.15 7.20
CA ASN A 23 -13.98 2.93 6.44
C ASN A 23 -12.65 3.01 7.19
N ARG A 24 -11.62 2.38 6.62
CA ARG A 24 -10.26 2.37 7.17
C ARG A 24 -9.25 2.54 6.06
N ILE A 25 -8.19 3.26 6.37
CA ILE A 25 -6.99 3.36 5.55
C ILE A 25 -5.87 2.62 6.26
N ARG A 26 -5.10 1.81 5.54
CA ARG A 26 -3.96 1.07 6.08
C ARG A 26 -2.75 1.19 5.19
N PHE A 27 -1.57 1.10 5.79
CA PHE A 27 -0.29 0.98 5.12
C PHE A 27 0.43 -0.23 5.73
N LEU A 28 0.82 -1.18 4.90
CA LEU A 28 1.44 -2.45 5.28
C LEU A 28 2.77 -2.59 4.56
N VAL A 29 3.82 -2.86 5.34
CA VAL A 29 5.06 -3.44 4.82
C VAL A 29 4.98 -4.94 5.11
N PRO A 30 4.56 -5.77 4.12
CA PRO A 30 4.33 -7.18 4.39
C PRO A 30 5.66 -7.86 4.71
N VAL A 31 5.65 -8.74 5.72
CA VAL A 31 6.80 -9.57 6.09
C VAL A 31 6.68 -10.97 5.50
N GLU A 32 5.45 -11.46 5.36
CA GLU A 32 5.08 -12.74 4.73
C GLU A 32 3.76 -12.55 3.96
N VAL A 33 3.53 -13.44 2.98
CA VAL A 33 2.25 -13.57 2.27
C VAL A 33 1.84 -15.04 2.26
N TYR A 34 0.55 -15.30 2.15
CA TYR A 34 0.00 -16.62 1.87
C TYR A 34 -0.50 -16.66 0.42
N PRO A 35 0.27 -17.23 -0.52
CA PRO A 35 -0.14 -17.30 -1.91
C PRO A 35 -1.46 -18.09 -2.05
N PRO A 36 -2.32 -17.74 -3.02
CA PRO A 36 -3.54 -18.49 -3.26
C PRO A 36 -3.29 -20.00 -3.42
N GLY A 37 -4.08 -20.81 -2.72
CA GLY A 37 -3.93 -22.27 -2.69
C GLY A 37 -2.84 -22.81 -1.76
N SER A 38 -2.05 -21.94 -1.12
CA SER A 38 -1.05 -22.33 -0.12
C SER A 38 -1.55 -22.10 1.31
N SER A 39 -1.24 -23.05 2.21
CA SER A 39 -1.37 -22.85 3.65
C SER A 39 -0.05 -22.43 4.31
N ALA A 40 1.06 -22.41 3.57
CA ALA A 40 2.37 -22.04 4.06
C ALA A 40 2.69 -20.59 3.67
N PRO A 41 3.17 -19.76 4.63
CA PRO A 41 3.61 -18.41 4.33
C PRO A 41 4.94 -18.44 3.58
N VAL A 42 5.15 -17.43 2.73
CA VAL A 42 6.41 -17.17 2.04
C VAL A 42 6.78 -15.69 2.16
N PRO A 43 8.06 -15.31 1.99
CA PRO A 43 8.43 -13.90 1.88
C PRO A 43 7.68 -13.21 0.72
N PRO A 44 7.36 -11.91 0.82
CA PRO A 44 6.77 -11.17 -0.28
C PRO A 44 7.63 -11.28 -1.55
N PRO A 45 7.03 -11.54 -2.72
CA PRO A 45 7.76 -11.60 -3.97
C PRO A 45 8.50 -10.29 -4.29
N GLU A 46 9.65 -10.40 -4.97
CA GLU A 46 10.44 -9.21 -5.35
C GLU A 46 9.66 -8.25 -6.27
N ASP A 47 8.86 -8.81 -7.18
CA ASP A 47 7.84 -8.12 -7.97
C ASP A 47 6.48 -8.21 -7.27
N PHE A 48 6.37 -7.50 -6.14
CA PHE A 48 5.16 -7.49 -5.35
C PHE A 48 3.96 -6.87 -6.10
N VAL A 49 4.20 -5.89 -6.97
CA VAL A 49 3.12 -5.27 -7.77
C VAL A 49 2.59 -6.28 -8.79
N GLY A 50 3.47 -7.01 -9.47
CA GLY A 50 3.09 -8.11 -10.35
C GLY A 50 2.33 -9.21 -9.60
N TYR A 51 2.80 -9.58 -8.41
CA TYR A 51 2.11 -10.54 -7.53
C TYR A 51 0.69 -10.09 -7.17
N ILE A 52 0.49 -8.83 -6.73
CA ILE A 52 -0.84 -8.32 -6.40
C ILE A 52 -1.77 -8.37 -7.61
N ARG A 53 -1.31 -7.97 -8.80
CA ARG A 53 -2.11 -8.09 -10.03
C ARG A 53 -2.42 -9.54 -10.39
N GLY A 54 -1.46 -10.45 -10.16
CA GLY A 54 -1.58 -11.88 -10.42
C GLY A 54 -2.64 -12.58 -9.56
N LEU A 55 -3.10 -11.98 -8.47
CA LEU A 55 -4.25 -12.52 -7.72
C LEU A 55 -5.53 -12.58 -8.57
N ALA A 56 -5.58 -11.86 -9.70
CA ALA A 56 -6.66 -11.96 -10.68
C ALA A 56 -6.83 -13.40 -11.20
N ASP A 57 -5.73 -14.12 -11.39
CA ASP A 57 -5.73 -15.52 -11.85
C ASP A 57 -6.34 -16.48 -10.82
N HIS A 58 -6.57 -15.99 -9.60
CA HIS A 58 -7.15 -16.74 -8.49
C HIS A 58 -8.52 -16.19 -8.05
N GLY A 59 -9.13 -15.30 -8.82
CA GLY A 59 -10.45 -14.72 -8.54
C GLY A 59 -10.41 -13.31 -7.95
N GLY A 60 -9.26 -12.65 -7.90
CA GLY A 60 -9.21 -11.21 -7.68
C GLY A 60 -9.90 -10.48 -8.84
N VAL A 61 -10.74 -9.50 -8.52
CA VAL A 61 -11.39 -8.65 -9.52
C VAL A 61 -10.85 -7.24 -9.36
N TYR A 62 -10.27 -6.71 -10.43
CA TYR A 62 -9.64 -5.39 -10.45
C TYR A 62 -10.34 -4.43 -11.41
N THR A 63 -10.58 -3.19 -10.96
CA THR A 63 -11.09 -2.08 -11.78
C THR A 63 -10.28 -0.81 -11.53
N ASP A 64 -10.52 0.22 -12.34
CA ASP A 64 -10.01 1.60 -12.14
C ASP A 64 -8.49 1.67 -11.94
N GLN A 65 -7.75 0.87 -12.72
CA GLN A 65 -6.31 0.79 -12.60
C GLN A 65 -5.65 2.05 -13.17
N SER A 66 -4.73 2.63 -12.41
CA SER A 66 -3.92 3.77 -12.83
C SER A 66 -2.52 3.69 -12.21
N SER A 67 -1.62 4.56 -12.67
CA SER A 67 -0.33 4.81 -12.00
C SER A 67 -0.35 6.18 -11.36
N LEU A 68 0.24 6.29 -10.17
CA LEU A 68 0.45 7.56 -9.47
C LEU A 68 1.92 7.65 -9.05
N ARG A 69 2.55 8.81 -9.29
CA ARG A 69 3.88 9.12 -8.75
C ARG A 69 3.75 9.98 -7.50
N MET A 70 4.41 9.57 -6.42
CA MET A 70 4.45 10.25 -5.12
C MET A 70 5.89 10.22 -4.64
N ASP A 71 6.50 11.39 -4.42
CA ASP A 71 7.88 11.49 -3.92
C ASP A 71 8.90 10.61 -4.70
N GLY A 72 8.78 10.59 -6.04
CA GLY A 72 9.63 9.76 -6.92
C GLY A 72 9.32 8.26 -6.89
N VAL A 73 8.44 7.79 -6.00
CA VAL A 73 7.92 6.42 -5.97
C VAL A 73 6.75 6.30 -6.94
N GLU A 74 6.78 5.26 -7.78
CA GLU A 74 5.64 4.89 -8.61
C GLU A 74 4.78 3.86 -7.89
N ALA A 75 3.50 4.16 -7.76
CA ALA A 75 2.48 3.26 -7.26
C ALA A 75 1.51 2.89 -8.37
N VAL A 76 1.06 1.64 -8.34
CA VAL A 76 -0.08 1.19 -9.11
C VAL A 76 -1.29 1.25 -8.20
N ILE A 77 -2.28 2.04 -8.61
CA ILE A 77 -3.55 2.14 -7.90
C ILE A 77 -4.59 1.29 -8.62
N MET A 78 -5.39 0.55 -7.86
CA MET A 78 -6.44 -0.31 -8.39
C MET A 78 -7.56 -0.46 -7.36
N THR A 79 -8.79 -0.60 -7.84
CA THR A 79 -9.92 -0.99 -7.02
C THR A 79 -10.04 -2.52 -7.09
N ALA A 80 -10.20 -3.20 -5.96
CA ALA A 80 -10.12 -4.65 -5.88
C ALA A 80 -11.22 -5.24 -4.99
N THR A 81 -11.76 -6.38 -5.42
CA THR A 81 -12.64 -7.25 -4.63
C THR A 81 -12.46 -8.70 -5.08
N THR A 82 -13.23 -9.64 -4.56
CA THR A 82 -13.12 -11.07 -4.90
C THR A 82 -14.42 -11.81 -4.60
N PRO A 83 -14.77 -12.93 -5.27
CA PRO A 83 -15.95 -13.71 -4.89
C PRO A 83 -15.71 -14.63 -3.68
N ALA A 84 -14.46 -14.84 -3.25
CA ALA A 84 -14.12 -15.71 -2.12
C ALA A 84 -12.96 -15.13 -1.30
N PRO A 85 -12.96 -15.26 0.06
CA PRO A 85 -11.89 -14.73 0.90
C PRO A 85 -10.49 -15.20 0.50
N MET A 86 -9.53 -14.28 0.50
CA MET A 86 -8.12 -14.53 0.16
C MET A 86 -7.19 -14.18 1.34
N ASP A 87 -7.46 -14.76 2.50
CA ASP A 87 -6.76 -14.41 3.74
C ASP A 87 -5.25 -14.58 3.63
N GLY A 88 -4.52 -13.52 3.98
CA GLY A 88 -3.07 -13.44 3.90
C GLY A 88 -2.48 -13.21 2.51
N ALA A 89 -3.30 -13.16 1.46
CA ALA A 89 -2.81 -12.93 0.10
C ALA A 89 -2.25 -11.51 -0.11
N LEU A 90 -2.75 -10.50 0.61
CA LEU A 90 -2.20 -9.14 0.59
C LEU A 90 -1.01 -8.96 1.54
N GLY A 91 -0.86 -9.88 2.51
CA GLY A 91 0.30 -10.00 3.37
C GLY A 91 0.00 -9.90 4.87
N CYS A 92 1.04 -10.21 5.65
CA CYS A 92 1.03 -10.23 7.10
C CYS A 92 2.03 -9.20 7.65
N PRO A 93 1.71 -8.50 8.76
CA PRO A 93 2.59 -7.49 9.33
C PRO A 93 3.78 -8.08 10.10
N ALA A 94 3.73 -9.36 10.45
CA ALA A 94 4.78 -10.08 11.17
C ALA A 94 4.83 -11.56 10.75
N LYS A 95 5.89 -12.26 11.14
CA LYS A 95 6.08 -13.68 10.84
C LYS A 95 5.26 -14.58 11.76
N GLY A 96 4.72 -15.66 11.20
CA GLY A 96 4.06 -16.72 11.98
C GLY A 96 2.79 -16.29 12.72
N VAL A 97 2.21 -15.14 12.35
CA VAL A 97 0.91 -14.67 12.84
C VAL A 97 -0.22 -15.48 12.20
N ASP A 98 -1.39 -15.48 12.84
CA ASP A 98 -2.52 -16.23 12.31
C ASP A 98 -3.00 -15.64 10.98
N ARG A 99 -3.14 -16.50 9.96
CA ARG A 99 -3.53 -16.09 8.60
C ARG A 99 -4.90 -15.40 8.55
N THR A 100 -5.84 -15.86 9.36
CA THR A 100 -7.25 -15.45 9.31
C THR A 100 -7.55 -14.29 10.26
N GLU A 101 -6.76 -14.12 11.32
CA GLU A 101 -6.97 -13.07 12.32
C GLU A 101 -6.06 -11.85 12.11
N GLU A 102 -4.81 -12.07 11.68
CA GLU A 102 -3.76 -11.04 11.72
C GLU A 102 -3.19 -10.66 10.34
N CYS A 103 -3.51 -11.43 9.29
CA CYS A 103 -3.11 -11.12 7.93
C CYS A 103 -4.25 -10.53 7.08
N PHE A 104 -3.89 -9.96 5.93
CA PHE A 104 -4.81 -9.22 5.07
C PHE A 104 -5.03 -9.93 3.73
N GLY A 105 -6.25 -9.81 3.23
CA GLY A 105 -6.72 -10.46 2.01
C GLY A 105 -7.80 -9.65 1.31
N LEU A 106 -8.06 -9.95 0.04
CA LEU A 106 -9.30 -9.53 -0.61
C LEU A 106 -10.48 -10.26 0.05
N GLN A 107 -11.61 -9.56 0.20
CA GLN A 107 -12.81 -10.08 0.86
C GLN A 107 -14.04 -9.82 -0.03
N PRO A 108 -15.04 -10.72 -0.02
CA PRO A 108 -16.20 -10.63 -0.90
C PRO A 108 -17.23 -9.57 -0.52
N ASP A 109 -17.28 -9.19 0.75
CA ASP A 109 -18.12 -8.13 1.29
C ASP A 109 -17.48 -6.74 1.20
N LEU A 110 -16.20 -6.67 0.81
CA LEU A 110 -15.43 -5.42 0.78
C LEU A 110 -14.94 -5.08 -0.63
N THR A 111 -14.81 -3.78 -0.85
CA THR A 111 -14.02 -3.23 -1.94
C THR A 111 -12.84 -2.48 -1.34
N LEU A 112 -11.66 -2.72 -1.91
CA LEU A 112 -10.42 -2.09 -1.50
C LEU A 112 -9.90 -1.21 -2.62
N ARG A 113 -9.61 0.06 -2.34
CA ARG A 113 -8.78 0.91 -3.21
C ARG A 113 -7.34 0.74 -2.78
N LEU A 114 -6.61 -0.07 -3.52
CA LEU A 114 -5.23 -0.45 -3.26
C LEU A 114 -4.27 0.53 -3.96
N ALA A 115 -3.14 0.79 -3.32
CA ALA A 115 -1.94 1.34 -3.94
C ALA A 115 -0.76 0.43 -3.59
N ALA A 116 -0.27 -0.31 -4.59
CA ALA A 116 0.86 -1.21 -4.47
C ALA A 116 2.12 -0.54 -5.04
N MET A 117 3.20 -0.53 -4.29
CA MET A 117 4.43 0.16 -4.66
C MET A 117 5.67 -0.47 -4.03
N LYS A 118 6.84 0.01 -4.43
CA LYS A 118 8.14 -0.37 -3.87
C LYS A 118 8.85 0.87 -3.35
N VAL A 119 9.12 0.91 -2.05
CA VAL A 119 9.80 2.02 -1.38
C VAL A 119 11.13 1.51 -0.82
N ASN A 120 12.25 2.11 -1.21
CA ASN A 120 13.59 1.71 -0.77
C ASN A 120 13.86 0.20 -0.90
N GLY A 121 13.40 -0.40 -2.00
CA GLY A 121 13.56 -1.83 -2.28
C GLY A 121 12.57 -2.76 -1.57
N LYS A 122 11.69 -2.24 -0.71
CA LYS A 122 10.69 -3.03 0.03
C LYS A 122 9.29 -2.84 -0.54
N PRO A 123 8.44 -3.88 -0.52
CA PRO A 123 7.04 -3.73 -0.86
C PRO A 123 6.33 -2.84 0.15
N LEU A 124 5.43 -2.00 -0.34
CA LEU A 124 4.49 -1.25 0.46
C LEU A 124 3.10 -1.39 -0.18
N LEU A 125 2.11 -1.78 0.61
CA LEU A 125 0.71 -1.80 0.22
C LEU A 125 -0.06 -0.82 1.07
N ALA A 126 -0.66 0.19 0.45
CA ALA A 126 -1.64 1.04 1.10
C ALA A 126 -3.04 0.70 0.58
N TRP A 127 -4.07 0.81 1.42
CA TRP A 127 -5.42 0.68 0.93
C TRP A 127 -6.45 1.41 1.78
N ALA A 128 -7.47 1.94 1.11
CA ALA A 128 -8.75 2.26 1.71
C ALA A 128 -9.72 1.07 1.54
N ARG A 129 -10.47 0.75 2.58
CA ARG A 129 -11.55 -0.27 2.51
C ARG A 129 -12.91 0.35 2.76
N PHE A 130 -13.94 -0.19 2.12
CA PHE A 130 -15.35 0.11 2.38
C PHE A 130 -16.23 -1.11 2.10
N ASP A 131 -17.46 -1.08 2.61
CA ASP A 131 -18.46 -2.13 2.49
C ASP A 131 -19.14 -2.07 1.11
N ASN A 132 -19.26 -3.20 0.42
CA ASN A 132 -19.90 -3.29 -0.89
C ASN A 132 -21.38 -2.89 -0.86
N ALA A 133 -22.08 -3.12 0.26
CA ALA A 133 -23.47 -2.72 0.44
C ALA A 133 -23.63 -1.19 0.60
N PHE A 134 -22.56 -0.50 1.00
CA PHE A 134 -22.56 0.94 1.28
C PHE A 134 -21.33 1.61 0.65
N PRO A 135 -21.29 1.70 -0.70
CA PRO A 135 -20.15 2.27 -1.40
C PRO A 135 -19.95 3.75 -1.04
N ASP A 136 -18.70 4.13 -0.78
CA ASP A 136 -18.32 5.49 -0.39
C ASP A 136 -17.26 6.05 -1.35
N GLN A 137 -17.73 6.55 -2.49
CA GLN A 137 -16.86 7.09 -3.55
C GLN A 137 -16.10 8.34 -3.09
N ALA A 138 -16.68 9.14 -2.18
CA ALA A 138 -16.01 10.32 -1.64
C ALA A 138 -14.81 9.91 -0.77
N PHE A 139 -14.95 8.84 0.02
CA PHE A 139 -13.84 8.27 0.78
C PHE A 139 -12.75 7.71 -0.14
N LEU A 140 -13.11 7.07 -1.26
CA LEU A 140 -12.13 6.61 -2.24
C LEU A 140 -11.33 7.73 -2.87
N SER A 141 -12.01 8.80 -3.31
CA SER A 141 -11.32 9.98 -3.84
C SER A 141 -10.39 10.59 -2.78
N SER A 142 -10.82 10.62 -1.52
CA SER A 142 -10.03 11.16 -0.42
C SER A 142 -8.77 10.32 -0.17
N PHE A 143 -8.81 9.01 -0.42
CA PHE A 143 -7.63 8.15 -0.35
C PHE A 143 -6.63 8.48 -1.47
N ASP A 144 -7.09 8.60 -2.71
CA ASP A 144 -6.23 8.97 -3.84
C ASP A 144 -5.59 10.37 -3.65
N ASP A 145 -6.33 11.31 -3.03
CA ASP A 145 -5.79 12.63 -2.68
C ASP A 145 -4.80 12.59 -1.52
N MET A 146 -5.08 11.79 -0.49
CA MET A 146 -4.16 11.56 0.63
C MET A 146 -2.84 10.93 0.14
N LEU A 147 -2.89 9.97 -0.78
CA LEU A 147 -1.69 9.36 -1.36
C LEU A 147 -0.73 10.40 -1.95
N LYS A 148 -1.26 11.43 -2.63
CA LYS A 148 -0.46 12.52 -3.21
C LYS A 148 0.28 13.36 -2.17
N THR A 149 -0.10 13.30 -0.90
CA THR A 149 0.55 14.04 0.19
C THR A 149 1.52 13.20 1.02
N VAL A 150 1.62 11.90 0.74
CA VAL A 150 2.56 11.02 1.43
C VAL A 150 3.99 11.34 0.99
N ASP A 151 4.83 11.59 1.98
CA ASP A 151 6.28 11.76 1.84
C ASP A 151 6.95 10.48 2.38
N PHE A 152 7.79 9.84 1.57
CA PHE A 152 8.50 8.62 1.96
C PHE A 152 9.87 8.90 2.58
N GLY A 153 10.16 10.18 2.84
CA GLY A 153 11.35 10.64 3.53
C GLY A 153 12.60 10.41 2.71
N GLY A 154 12.53 10.61 1.39
CA GLY A 154 13.67 10.43 0.50
C GLY A 154 14.96 11.00 1.10
N ALA A 155 16.04 10.21 1.11
CA ALA A 155 17.37 10.78 1.34
C ALA A 155 17.54 11.94 0.36
N PRO A 156 18.10 13.10 0.77
CA PRO A 156 18.27 14.23 -0.14
C PRO A 156 18.98 13.72 -1.39
N ALA A 157 18.36 13.94 -2.56
CA ALA A 157 18.98 13.61 -3.83
C ALA A 157 20.40 14.15 -3.78
N THR A 158 21.39 13.26 -3.84
CA THR A 158 22.78 13.71 -3.92
C THR A 158 22.83 14.57 -5.18
N PRO A 159 23.14 15.87 -5.08
CA PRO A 159 23.29 16.66 -6.28
C PRO A 159 24.33 15.94 -7.14
N ALA A 160 24.00 15.72 -8.42
CA ALA A 160 24.98 15.26 -9.39
C ALA A 160 26.24 16.11 -9.20
N PRO A 161 27.47 15.55 -9.33
CA PRO A 161 28.70 16.33 -9.19
C PRO A 161 28.79 17.35 -10.34
N GLY A 162 28.09 18.47 -10.17
CA GLY A 162 28.18 19.66 -10.97
C GLY A 162 29.32 20.49 -10.42
N TYR A 163 30.48 20.34 -11.05
CA TYR A 163 31.60 21.28 -11.10
C TYR A 163 31.49 22.50 -10.18
N TYR A 164 32.07 22.40 -8.98
CA TYR A 164 32.54 23.57 -8.24
C TYR A 164 33.76 24.14 -8.98
N GLY A 165 33.51 25.01 -9.96
CA GLY A 165 34.49 26.02 -10.34
C GLY A 165 34.62 27.00 -9.19
N TYR A 166 35.68 26.86 -8.39
CA TYR A 166 36.06 27.88 -7.41
C TYR A 166 36.34 29.19 -8.13
N GLY A 167 35.71 30.26 -7.65
CA GLY A 167 35.86 31.59 -8.20
C GLY A 167 37.01 32.42 -7.60
N ILE A 168 37.01 33.67 -8.08
CA ILE A 168 37.39 34.90 -7.37
C ILE A 168 38.88 35.29 -7.41
N THR A 169 39.10 36.32 -8.24
CA THR A 169 39.96 37.51 -8.12
C THR A 169 41.26 37.46 -7.30
N SER A 170 42.35 37.86 -7.95
CA SER A 170 43.48 38.53 -7.31
C SER A 170 43.69 39.87 -8.02
N GLY A 171 43.65 40.96 -7.25
CA GLY A 171 43.95 42.30 -7.74
C GLY A 171 45.43 42.57 -7.81
N ARG A 172 45.80 43.43 -8.78
CA ARG A 172 46.73 44.55 -8.61
C ARG A 172 46.42 45.59 -9.67
#